data_AF-A0A9D3XLY5-F1
#
_entry.id   AF-A0A9D3XLY5-F1
#
_cell.length_a   1.000
_cell.length_b   1.000
_cell.length_c   1.000
_cell.angle_alpha   90.00
_cell.angle_beta   90.00
_cell.angle_gamma   90.00
#
_symmetry.space_group_name_H-M   'P 1'
#
loop_
_entity.id
_entity.type
_entity.pdbx_description
1 polymer ?
#
loop_
_entity_poly.entity_id
_entity_poly.type
_entity_poly.pdbx_seq_one_letter_code
_entity_poly.pdbx_strand_id
1 'polypeptide(L)'
;MGSAGGLCSSPRAWGCGWNGARLLCFAAISWVLVTQMEVGAWTYHYGDKSDYSWELARNFCRSFYTDLIAIQNQREIAYLNSVLPHSRTYYWIGLRKIKNVWTWVGTNKALTKEAENWANREPSNKGRNQDCVEIYIKRDLDAGRWNDEHCQKKKRALCYQASCQRSSCSQRGECVETIGNYTCDCYPGFYGPECEHVVRCKNLHPGPDCSHPLGEFSYNSTCKFQCQEGFELQGLDTVQCLASGNWTAAAPECA
;
A
#
# COMPACT_ATOMS: atom_id res chain seq x y z
N MET A 1 75.28 -19.85 43.28
CA MET A 1 76.08 -19.49 42.08
C MET A 1 75.13 -18.68 41.19
N GLY A 2 75.07 -17.35 41.17
CA GLY A 2 76.14 -16.32 41.09
C GLY A 2 76.42 -16.01 39.61
N SER A 3 76.57 -14.79 39.08
CA SER A 3 76.61 -13.39 39.61
C SER A 3 76.58 -12.39 38.42
N ALA A 4 76.28 -11.07 38.49
CA ALA A 4 75.56 -10.22 39.44
C ALA A 4 75.39 -8.76 38.87
N GLY A 5 74.28 -8.06 39.17
CA GLY A 5 74.11 -6.59 38.97
C GLY A 5 73.68 -6.10 37.56
N GLY A 6 73.13 -4.90 37.38
CA GLY A 6 72.65 -3.87 38.32
C GLY A 6 72.51 -2.48 37.67
N LEU A 7 71.48 -1.69 38.06
CA LEU A 7 71.29 -0.21 37.95
C LEU A 7 71.73 0.50 36.62
N CYS A 8 70.95 1.40 35.99
CA CYS A 8 70.45 2.65 36.58
C CYS A 8 69.58 3.49 35.59
N SER A 9 68.96 4.56 36.11
CA SER A 9 68.60 5.85 35.45
C SER A 9 67.60 5.91 34.27
N SER A 10 66.41 6.45 34.58
CA SER A 10 65.70 7.47 33.77
C SER A 10 66.48 8.82 33.86
N PRO A 11 66.23 9.90 33.07
CA PRO A 11 65.08 10.18 32.20
C PRO A 11 65.37 10.84 30.83
N ARG A 12 64.33 11.02 30.01
CA ARG A 12 64.01 12.29 29.30
C ARG A 12 62.65 12.22 28.61
N ALA A 13 61.80 13.20 28.87
CA ALA A 13 60.65 13.49 28.03
C ALA A 13 61.11 14.05 26.67
N TRP A 14 60.26 13.95 25.65
CA TRP A 14 59.89 15.05 24.75
C TRP A 14 58.41 14.89 24.46
N GLY A 15 57.63 15.97 24.59
CA GLY A 15 56.23 15.98 24.21
C GLY A 15 56.06 16.55 22.81
N CYS A 16 55.10 16.02 22.05
CA CYS A 16 54.42 16.77 21.00
C CYS A 16 52.97 16.97 21.44
N GLY A 17 52.54 18.23 21.49
CA GLY A 17 51.23 18.61 21.98
C GLY A 17 50.09 18.31 21.02
N TRP A 18 48.87 18.54 21.52
CA TRP A 18 47.61 18.48 20.77
C TRP A 18 47.65 19.15 19.39
N ASN A 19 46.85 18.62 18.47
CA ASN A 19 45.72 19.41 17.97
C ASN A 19 44.53 18.51 17.60
N GLY A 20 43.32 19.00 17.88
CA GLY A 20 42.10 18.19 17.88
C GLY A 20 41.56 17.89 16.49
N ALA A 21 41.41 16.60 16.16
CA ALA A 21 40.45 16.15 15.16
C ALA A 21 39.08 15.98 15.84
N ARG A 22 38.11 16.81 15.43
CA ARG A 22 36.73 16.73 15.94
C ARG A 22 36.13 15.36 15.61
N LEU A 23 35.68 14.63 16.63
CA LEU A 23 34.80 13.45 16.48
C LEU A 23 33.40 13.89 16.04
N LEU A 24 33.29 14.37 14.80
CA LEU A 24 32.02 14.46 14.07
C LEU A 24 31.81 13.16 13.28
N CYS A 25 31.72 12.04 14.00
CA CYS A 25 31.23 10.79 13.43
C CYS A 25 29.72 10.88 13.23
N PHE A 26 29.35 11.43 12.07
CA PHE A 26 28.04 11.39 11.41
C PHE A 26 26.92 10.66 12.16
N ALA A 27 26.19 11.40 13.00
CA ALA A 27 24.81 11.06 13.37
C ALA A 27 23.86 11.37 12.19
N ALA A 28 24.13 10.74 11.04
CA ALA A 28 23.45 10.93 9.76
C ALA A 28 23.01 9.59 9.13
N ILE A 29 22.78 8.59 10.00
CA ILE A 29 22.15 7.30 9.71
C ILE A 29 21.31 7.00 10.98
N SER A 30 19.98 6.95 10.97
CA SER A 30 19.03 6.98 9.86
C SER A 30 17.75 7.74 10.23
N TRP A 31 17.55 8.95 9.69
CA TRP A 31 16.22 9.33 9.20
C TRP A 31 15.96 8.60 7.87
N VAL A 32 16.00 7.27 7.92
CA VAL A 32 15.12 6.50 7.05
C VAL A 32 13.75 6.96 7.48
N LEU A 33 13.06 7.71 6.62
CA LEU A 33 11.63 7.84 6.73
C LEU A 33 11.11 6.44 7.00
N VAL A 34 10.46 6.24 8.15
CA VAL A 34 9.58 5.10 8.32
C VAL A 34 8.41 5.41 7.40
N THR A 35 8.63 5.19 6.10
CA THR A 35 7.57 4.90 5.16
C THR A 35 6.90 3.69 5.80
N GLN A 36 5.76 3.93 6.44
CA GLN A 36 4.82 2.87 6.73
C GLN A 36 4.52 2.28 5.37
N MET A 37 5.20 1.19 5.04
CA MET A 37 5.03 0.51 3.77
C MET A 37 3.68 -0.15 3.87
N GLU A 38 2.66 0.59 3.44
CA GLU A 38 1.26 0.20 3.48
C GLU A 38 1.13 -1.19 2.87
N VAL A 39 0.73 -2.14 3.71
CA VAL A 39 0.55 -3.52 3.27
C VAL A 39 -0.84 -3.61 2.71
N GLY A 40 -0.95 -3.70 1.39
CA GLY A 40 -2.22 -3.99 0.72
C GLY A 40 -2.78 -5.31 1.24
N ALA A 41 -3.97 -5.29 1.85
CA ALA A 41 -4.53 -6.41 2.64
C ALA A 41 -5.98 -6.08 3.06
N TRP A 42 -6.57 -6.83 4.00
CA TRP A 42 -7.99 -6.72 4.36
C TRP A 42 -8.24 -6.94 5.86
N THR A 43 -9.50 -6.88 6.30
CA THR A 43 -9.91 -7.49 7.59
C THR A 43 -10.21 -8.98 7.38
N TYR A 44 -9.77 -9.86 8.29
CA TYR A 44 -9.87 -11.32 8.12
C TYR A 44 -10.76 -11.99 9.15
N HIS A 45 -11.55 -12.96 8.67
CA HIS A 45 -12.43 -13.79 9.48
C HIS A 45 -12.32 -15.25 9.05
N TYR A 46 -12.65 -16.20 9.92
CA TYR A 46 -12.59 -17.62 9.57
C TYR A 46 -13.74 -18.42 10.18
N GLY A 47 -14.10 -19.52 9.50
CA GLY A 47 -15.00 -20.53 10.05
C GLY A 47 -14.31 -21.29 11.18
N ASP A 48 -14.74 -21.07 12.42
CA ASP A 48 -14.20 -21.67 13.64
C ASP A 48 -14.88 -23.00 14.00
N LYS A 49 -16.19 -23.10 13.73
CA LYS A 49 -17.09 -24.19 14.17
C LYS A 49 -17.18 -25.39 13.22
N SER A 50 -16.89 -25.22 11.94
CA SER A 50 -17.14 -26.24 10.90
C SER A 50 -16.11 -26.21 9.77
N ASP A 51 -15.90 -27.37 9.16
CA ASP A 51 -15.11 -27.53 7.94
C ASP A 51 -16.02 -27.72 6.71
N TYR A 52 -15.69 -27.01 5.63
CA TYR A 52 -16.52 -26.87 4.44
C TYR A 52 -15.80 -27.38 3.20
N SER A 53 -16.55 -27.84 2.18
CA SER A 53 -16.01 -27.93 0.82
C SER A 53 -15.87 -26.52 0.25
N TRP A 54 -14.98 -26.31 -0.72
CA TRP A 54 -14.58 -24.97 -1.14
C TRP A 54 -15.76 -24.08 -1.56
N GLU A 55 -16.74 -24.61 -2.30
CA GLU A 55 -17.96 -23.86 -2.68
C GLU A 55 -18.82 -23.47 -1.47
N LEU A 56 -18.91 -24.34 -0.45
CA LEU A 56 -19.61 -24.02 0.80
C LEU A 56 -18.83 -23.03 1.67
N ALA A 57 -17.50 -23.10 1.67
CA ALA A 57 -16.62 -22.13 2.32
C ALA A 57 -16.80 -20.74 1.69
N ARG A 58 -16.90 -20.69 0.36
CA ARG A 58 -17.17 -19.47 -0.39
C ARG A 58 -18.55 -18.89 -0.07
N ASN A 59 -19.58 -19.73 -0.09
CA ASN A 59 -20.94 -19.29 0.27
C ASN A 59 -20.99 -18.76 1.70
N PHE A 60 -20.34 -19.42 2.67
CA PHE A 60 -20.19 -18.90 4.03
C PHE A 60 -19.54 -17.51 4.04
N CYS A 61 -18.40 -17.33 3.37
CA CYS A 61 -17.73 -16.02 3.35
C CYS A 61 -18.58 -14.93 2.67
N ARG A 62 -19.32 -15.24 1.59
CA ARG A 62 -20.21 -14.30 0.91
C ARG A 62 -21.53 -14.01 1.66
N SER A 63 -21.92 -14.86 2.61
CA SER A 63 -23.11 -14.65 3.44
C SER A 63 -22.84 -13.80 4.68
N PHE A 64 -21.61 -13.81 5.21
CA PHE A 64 -21.26 -13.13 6.47
C PHE A 64 -20.19 -12.03 6.33
N TYR A 65 -19.42 -12.03 5.24
CA TYR A 65 -18.30 -11.12 4.96
C TYR A 65 -18.33 -10.74 3.47
N THR A 66 -17.18 -10.49 2.82
CA THR A 66 -17.12 -10.16 1.39
C THR A 66 -16.99 -11.42 0.51
N ASP A 67 -15.88 -12.16 0.62
CA ASP A 67 -15.66 -13.44 -0.09
C ASP A 67 -14.51 -14.22 0.60
N LEU A 68 -14.12 -15.38 0.06
CA LEU A 68 -12.86 -16.04 0.43
C LEU A 68 -11.67 -15.12 0.16
N ILE A 69 -10.67 -15.16 1.04
CA ILE A 69 -9.50 -14.26 1.05
C ILE A 69 -8.79 -14.16 -0.32
N ALA A 70 -8.45 -12.93 -0.69
CA ALA A 70 -7.63 -12.60 -1.85
C ALA A 70 -6.30 -11.97 -1.39
N ILE A 71 -5.20 -12.75 -1.50
CA ILE A 71 -3.89 -12.35 -0.97
C ILE A 71 -3.14 -11.48 -1.98
N GLN A 72 -2.61 -10.34 -1.52
CA GLN A 72 -2.00 -9.32 -2.36
C GLN A 72 -0.46 -9.38 -2.37
N ASN A 73 0.17 -9.81 -1.28
CA ASN A 73 1.63 -9.83 -1.13
C ASN A 73 2.12 -10.83 -0.03
N GLN A 74 3.43 -11.05 0.06
CA GLN A 74 4.05 -11.95 1.05
C GLN A 74 3.87 -11.50 2.51
N ARG A 75 3.67 -10.21 2.79
CA ARG A 75 3.54 -9.69 4.17
C ARG A 75 2.20 -10.06 4.77
N GLU A 76 1.14 -9.98 3.96
CA GLU A 76 -0.18 -10.52 4.31
C GLU A 76 -0.08 -12.01 4.68
N ILE A 77 0.66 -12.82 3.93
CA ILE A 77 0.87 -14.24 4.25
C ILE A 77 1.55 -14.43 5.62
N ALA A 78 2.62 -13.68 5.88
CA ALA A 78 3.32 -13.72 7.16
C ALA A 78 2.41 -13.30 8.33
N TYR A 79 1.60 -12.25 8.13
CA TYR A 79 0.60 -11.79 9.09
C TYR A 79 -0.44 -12.87 9.38
N LEU A 80 -1.11 -13.41 8.35
CA LEU A 80 -2.09 -14.50 8.47
C LEU A 80 -1.53 -15.71 9.22
N ASN A 81 -0.31 -16.13 8.88
CA ASN A 81 0.35 -17.26 9.52
C ASN A 81 0.71 -16.99 11.00
N SER A 82 0.85 -15.72 11.40
CA SER A 82 1.06 -15.34 12.81
C SER A 82 -0.25 -15.32 13.61
N VAL A 83 -1.32 -14.72 13.08
CA VAL A 83 -2.56 -14.44 13.84
C VAL A 83 -3.57 -15.59 13.83
N LEU A 84 -3.67 -16.35 12.73
CA LEU A 84 -4.67 -17.42 12.63
C LEU A 84 -4.31 -18.62 13.52
N PRO A 85 -5.28 -19.31 14.14
CA PRO A 85 -5.00 -20.54 14.87
C PRO A 85 -4.62 -21.67 13.92
N HIS A 86 -3.88 -22.66 14.40
CA HIS A 86 -3.62 -23.89 13.65
C HIS A 86 -4.94 -24.65 13.39
N SER A 87 -5.05 -25.27 12.21
CA SER A 87 -6.12 -26.21 11.88
C SER A 87 -5.53 -27.45 11.21
N ARG A 88 -5.93 -28.64 11.66
CA ARG A 88 -5.48 -29.93 11.09
C ARG A 88 -5.90 -30.11 9.63
N THR A 89 -6.99 -29.46 9.23
CA THR A 89 -7.54 -29.48 7.85
C THR A 89 -7.13 -28.26 7.03
N TYR A 90 -6.35 -27.35 7.63
CA TYR A 90 -5.96 -26.06 7.06
C TYR A 90 -7.17 -25.19 6.65
N TYR A 91 -6.93 -24.23 5.76
CA TYR A 91 -7.88 -23.18 5.38
C TYR A 91 -8.00 -23.08 3.85
N TRP A 92 -9.22 -22.94 3.35
CA TRP A 92 -9.49 -22.60 1.95
C TRP A 92 -9.23 -21.12 1.69
N ILE A 93 -8.56 -20.79 0.58
CA ILE A 93 -8.39 -19.41 0.10
C ILE A 93 -9.18 -19.17 -1.19
N GLY A 94 -9.35 -17.90 -1.56
CA GLY A 94 -10.12 -17.46 -2.73
C GLY A 94 -9.43 -17.67 -4.08
N LEU A 95 -8.39 -18.49 -4.17
CA LEU A 95 -7.65 -18.73 -5.41
C LEU A 95 -8.26 -19.92 -6.16
N ARG A 96 -8.63 -19.73 -7.43
CA ARG A 96 -9.11 -20.78 -8.34
C ARG A 96 -8.38 -20.74 -9.67
N LYS A 97 -8.25 -21.90 -10.31
CA LYS A 97 -7.80 -21.99 -11.71
C LYS A 97 -8.98 -21.78 -12.65
N ILE A 98 -8.98 -20.67 -13.40
CA ILE A 98 -10.04 -20.29 -14.35
C ILE A 98 -9.39 -20.12 -15.73
N LYS A 99 -9.80 -20.93 -16.71
CA LYS A 99 -9.21 -20.93 -18.08
C LYS A 99 -7.67 -20.99 -18.07
N ASN A 100 -7.10 -21.86 -17.24
CA ASN A 100 -5.65 -22.02 -16.98
C ASN A 100 -4.93 -20.85 -16.28
N VAL A 101 -5.63 -19.78 -15.88
CA VAL A 101 -5.06 -18.68 -15.08
C VAL A 101 -5.46 -18.85 -13.62
N TRP A 102 -4.54 -18.62 -12.68
CA TRP A 102 -4.87 -18.53 -11.26
C TRP A 102 -5.47 -17.15 -10.97
N THR A 103 -6.71 -17.13 -10.47
CA THR A 103 -7.50 -15.91 -10.28
C THR A 103 -8.10 -15.88 -8.88
N TRP A 104 -8.01 -14.73 -8.23
CA TRP A 104 -8.67 -14.44 -6.97
C TRP A 104 -10.17 -14.22 -7.20
N VAL A 105 -11.01 -15.16 -6.79
CA VAL A 105 -12.44 -15.17 -7.14
C VAL A 105 -13.25 -14.04 -6.51
N GLY A 106 -12.77 -13.48 -5.39
CA GLY A 106 -13.42 -12.39 -4.68
C GLY A 106 -13.14 -11.00 -5.27
N THR A 107 -12.01 -10.82 -5.95
CA THR A 107 -11.59 -9.53 -6.54
C THR A 107 -11.55 -9.56 -8.07
N ASN A 108 -11.69 -10.75 -8.67
CA ASN A 108 -11.49 -11.04 -10.09
C ASN A 108 -10.11 -10.64 -10.64
N LYS A 109 -9.11 -10.43 -9.77
CA LYS A 109 -7.72 -10.13 -10.14
C LYS A 109 -6.94 -11.43 -10.38
N ALA A 110 -6.08 -11.45 -11.39
CA ALA A 110 -5.14 -12.55 -11.60
C ALA A 110 -4.08 -12.58 -10.49
N LEU A 111 -3.49 -13.77 -10.26
CA LEU A 111 -2.39 -13.94 -9.32
C LEU A 111 -1.15 -13.14 -9.77
N THR A 112 -0.62 -12.30 -8.90
CA THR A 112 0.63 -11.56 -9.12
C THR A 112 1.84 -12.36 -8.65
N LYS A 113 3.03 -12.07 -9.22
CA LYS A 113 4.29 -12.67 -8.76
C LYS A 113 4.71 -12.26 -7.35
N GLU A 114 4.19 -11.12 -6.86
CA GLU A 114 4.40 -10.69 -5.48
C GLU A 114 3.58 -11.52 -4.48
N ALA A 115 2.35 -11.91 -4.82
CA ALA A 115 1.49 -12.71 -3.96
C ALA A 115 1.85 -14.22 -3.99
N GLU A 116 2.38 -14.73 -5.11
CA GLU A 116 2.60 -16.17 -5.34
C GLU A 116 3.43 -16.86 -4.24
N ASN A 117 2.87 -17.88 -3.58
CA ASN A 117 3.54 -18.59 -2.49
C ASN A 117 3.24 -20.10 -2.44
N TRP A 118 3.46 -20.81 -3.54
CA TRP A 118 3.28 -22.27 -3.60
C TRP A 118 4.26 -23.04 -2.71
N ALA A 119 3.80 -24.14 -2.13
CA ALA A 119 4.63 -25.13 -1.43
C ALA A 119 5.62 -25.81 -2.38
N ASN A 120 6.62 -26.48 -1.82
CA ASN A 120 7.62 -27.17 -2.64
C ASN A 120 6.95 -28.25 -3.51
N ARG A 121 7.12 -28.14 -4.84
CA ARG A 121 6.50 -28.99 -5.90
C ARG A 121 5.02 -28.75 -6.18
N GLU A 122 4.44 -27.66 -5.69
CA GLU A 122 3.07 -27.23 -6.01
C GLU A 122 3.08 -26.00 -6.96
N PRO A 123 2.01 -25.74 -7.75
CA PRO A 123 0.81 -26.54 -7.88
C PRO A 123 1.04 -27.77 -8.76
N SER A 124 0.76 -28.94 -8.23
CA SER A 124 1.15 -30.22 -8.83
C SER A 124 0.14 -30.80 -9.82
N ASN A 125 -1.12 -30.33 -9.81
CA ASN A 125 -2.19 -30.72 -10.73
C ASN A 125 -2.33 -32.26 -10.85
N LYS A 126 -2.18 -33.00 -9.74
CA LYS A 126 -2.11 -34.47 -9.68
C LYS A 126 -3.43 -35.19 -10.06
N GLY A 127 -4.52 -34.47 -10.33
CA GLY A 127 -5.79 -35.05 -10.78
C GLY A 127 -6.77 -34.05 -11.42
N ARG A 128 -7.87 -34.58 -11.99
CA ARG A 128 -8.99 -33.77 -12.46
C ARG A 128 -9.66 -33.07 -11.26
N ASN A 129 -10.02 -31.79 -11.40
CA ASN A 129 -10.71 -30.96 -10.41
C ASN A 129 -9.92 -30.67 -9.12
N GLN A 130 -8.59 -30.46 -9.20
CA GLN A 130 -7.79 -29.82 -8.14
C GLN A 130 -7.67 -28.30 -8.36
N ASP A 131 -8.76 -27.63 -8.74
CA ASP A 131 -8.72 -26.20 -9.08
C ASP A 131 -8.86 -25.27 -7.87
N CYS A 132 -8.86 -25.81 -6.64
CA CYS A 132 -9.04 -25.10 -5.37
C CYS A 132 -7.75 -25.12 -4.54
N VAL A 133 -7.51 -24.06 -3.76
CA VAL A 133 -6.23 -23.87 -3.07
C VAL A 133 -6.39 -23.74 -1.57
N GLU A 134 -5.55 -24.45 -0.82
CA GLU A 134 -5.43 -24.33 0.64
C GLU A 134 -4.17 -23.54 1.05
N ILE A 135 -4.16 -22.99 2.28
CA ILE A 135 -2.99 -22.34 2.90
C ILE A 135 -2.57 -23.03 4.19
N TYR A 136 -1.28 -23.36 4.30
CA TYR A 136 -0.68 -24.10 5.41
C TYR A 136 -0.38 -23.24 6.64
N ILE A 137 -1.44 -22.71 7.28
CA ILE A 137 -1.32 -21.95 8.54
C ILE A 137 -0.69 -22.82 9.64
N LYS A 138 0.43 -22.35 10.19
CA LYS A 138 1.16 -22.95 11.32
C LYS A 138 1.43 -24.45 11.11
N ARG A 139 1.95 -24.81 9.93
CA ARG A 139 2.48 -26.14 9.60
C ARG A 139 3.99 -26.16 9.83
N ASP A 140 4.53 -27.29 10.31
CA ASP A 140 5.96 -27.42 10.65
C ASP A 140 6.91 -27.21 9.45
N LEU A 141 6.45 -27.60 8.25
CA LEU A 141 7.12 -27.38 6.98
C LEU A 141 6.20 -26.60 6.05
N ASP A 142 6.77 -25.72 5.22
CA ASP A 142 6.04 -24.89 4.26
C ASP A 142 4.90 -24.04 4.89
N ALA A 143 5.12 -23.51 6.10
CA ALA A 143 4.19 -22.61 6.79
C ALA A 143 3.78 -21.41 5.92
N GLY A 144 2.47 -21.12 5.86
CA GLY A 144 1.89 -20.05 5.04
C GLY A 144 1.90 -20.31 3.53
N ARG A 145 2.51 -21.40 3.05
CA ARG A 145 2.51 -21.75 1.62
C ARG A 145 1.23 -22.44 1.17
N TRP A 146 1.05 -22.52 -0.14
CA TRP A 146 -0.17 -22.99 -0.79
C TRP A 146 -0.04 -24.36 -1.45
N ASN A 147 -1.17 -25.07 -1.56
CA ASN A 147 -1.28 -26.36 -2.23
C ASN A 147 -2.60 -26.44 -3.01
N ASP A 148 -2.58 -27.02 -4.21
CA ASP A 148 -3.79 -27.32 -4.99
C ASP A 148 -4.42 -28.64 -4.53
N GLU A 149 -5.73 -28.63 -4.29
CA GLU A 149 -6.44 -29.71 -3.62
C GLU A 149 -7.87 -29.85 -4.17
N HIS A 150 -8.41 -31.05 -4.07
CA HIS A 150 -9.77 -31.35 -4.50
C HIS A 150 -10.80 -30.54 -3.72
N CYS A 151 -11.57 -29.72 -4.42
CA CYS A 151 -12.56 -28.78 -3.88
C CYS A 151 -13.61 -29.39 -2.93
N GLN A 152 -13.80 -30.71 -2.93
CA GLN A 152 -14.74 -31.42 -2.06
C GLN A 152 -14.18 -31.78 -0.67
N LYS A 153 -12.86 -31.65 -0.47
CA LYS A 153 -12.22 -31.80 0.85
C LYS A 153 -12.80 -30.79 1.83
N LYS A 154 -12.89 -31.17 3.10
CA LYS A 154 -13.42 -30.31 4.17
C LYS A 154 -12.27 -29.59 4.85
N LYS A 155 -12.31 -28.25 4.87
CA LYS A 155 -11.32 -27.34 5.50
C LYS A 155 -12.03 -26.11 6.05
N ARG A 156 -11.37 -25.33 6.90
CA ARG A 156 -11.93 -24.07 7.41
C ARG A 156 -12.06 -23.05 6.28
N ALA A 157 -13.09 -22.22 6.32
CA ALA A 157 -13.20 -21.05 5.44
C ALA A 157 -12.28 -19.94 5.97
N LEU A 158 -11.48 -19.30 5.11
CA LEU A 158 -10.76 -18.06 5.42
C LEU A 158 -11.30 -16.94 4.55
N CYS A 159 -12.03 -16.03 5.18
CA CYS A 159 -12.76 -14.95 4.55
C CYS A 159 -12.03 -13.62 4.72
N TYR A 160 -12.27 -12.69 3.79
CA TYR A 160 -11.96 -11.29 3.99
C TYR A 160 -13.24 -10.45 4.05
N GLN A 161 -13.13 -9.30 4.71
CA GLN A 161 -14.10 -8.22 4.65
C GLN A 161 -13.42 -6.99 4.06
N ALA A 162 -14.04 -6.44 3.00
CA ALA A 162 -13.64 -5.19 2.38
C ALA A 162 -13.81 -4.01 3.35
N SER A 163 -12.80 -3.16 3.43
CA SER A 163 -12.82 -1.92 4.19
C SER A 163 -13.31 -0.77 3.30
N CYS A 164 -12.97 -0.80 2.01
CA CYS A 164 -13.41 0.15 1.00
C CYS A 164 -14.92 0.07 0.76
N GLN A 165 -15.57 1.22 0.78
CA GLN A 165 -16.98 1.40 0.44
C GLN A 165 -17.12 2.29 -0.80
N ARG A 166 -18.30 2.33 -1.42
CA ARG A 166 -18.55 3.20 -2.59
C ARG A 166 -18.35 4.70 -2.31
N SER A 167 -18.42 5.10 -1.04
CA SER A 167 -18.21 6.47 -0.57
C SER A 167 -16.80 6.76 -0.06
N SER A 168 -15.94 5.74 0.09
CA SER A 168 -14.54 5.94 0.49
C SER A 168 -13.80 6.81 -0.52
N CYS A 169 -12.77 7.52 -0.04
CA CYS A 169 -11.98 8.45 -0.84
C CYS A 169 -12.83 9.54 -1.51
N SER A 170 -13.99 9.87 -0.94
CA SER A 170 -14.96 10.87 -1.44
C SER A 170 -15.37 10.69 -2.91
N GLN A 171 -15.21 9.49 -3.49
CA GLN A 171 -15.30 9.23 -4.95
C GLN A 171 -14.33 10.08 -5.80
N ARG A 172 -13.22 10.54 -5.19
CA ARG A 172 -12.20 11.46 -5.71
C ARG A 172 -10.79 10.87 -5.64
N GLY A 173 -10.68 9.56 -5.43
CA GLY A 173 -9.45 8.77 -5.48
C GLY A 173 -9.77 7.29 -5.64
N GLU A 174 -8.74 6.50 -5.91
CA GLU A 174 -8.82 5.04 -5.85
C GLU A 174 -8.70 4.58 -4.39
N CYS A 175 -9.58 3.68 -3.97
CA CYS A 175 -9.55 3.12 -2.62
C CYS A 175 -8.66 1.88 -2.58
N VAL A 176 -7.64 1.91 -1.72
CA VAL A 176 -6.59 0.90 -1.62
C VAL A 176 -6.72 0.15 -0.29
N GLU A 177 -7.10 -1.11 -0.36
CA GLU A 177 -7.34 -1.98 0.81
C GLU A 177 -6.02 -2.35 1.50
N THR A 178 -5.93 -2.16 2.82
CA THR A 178 -4.74 -2.42 3.67
C THR A 178 -5.06 -3.34 4.86
N ILE A 179 -4.06 -3.82 5.63
CA ILE A 179 -4.31 -4.73 6.78
C ILE A 179 -5.28 -4.07 7.77
N GLY A 180 -6.52 -4.56 7.82
CA GLY A 180 -7.56 -4.07 8.70
C GLY A 180 -8.14 -2.68 8.40
N ASN A 181 -7.80 -2.06 7.26
CA ASN A 181 -8.29 -0.72 6.89
C ASN A 181 -8.19 -0.46 5.37
N TYR A 182 -8.33 0.79 4.92
CA TYR A 182 -7.94 1.24 3.57
C TYR A 182 -7.16 2.57 3.63
N THR A 183 -6.55 2.93 2.50
CA THR A 183 -5.97 4.25 2.20
C THR A 183 -6.48 4.74 0.83
N CYS A 184 -6.18 5.99 0.46
CA CYS A 184 -6.77 6.65 -0.71
C CYS A 184 -5.71 7.27 -1.63
N ASP A 185 -5.62 6.76 -2.85
CA ASP A 185 -4.80 7.34 -3.92
C ASP A 185 -5.63 8.43 -4.64
N CYS A 186 -5.52 9.67 -4.17
CA CYS A 186 -6.34 10.77 -4.67
C CYS A 186 -6.08 11.13 -6.14
N TYR A 187 -7.14 11.43 -6.88
CA TYR A 187 -7.05 11.95 -8.24
C TYR A 187 -6.42 13.36 -8.24
N PRO A 188 -5.81 13.79 -9.37
CA PRO A 188 -5.20 15.12 -9.48
C PRO A 188 -6.15 16.24 -9.06
N GLY A 189 -5.68 17.12 -8.18
CA GLY A 189 -6.43 18.27 -7.68
C GLY A 189 -7.24 18.01 -6.40
N PHE A 190 -7.17 16.80 -5.84
CA PHE A 190 -7.77 16.44 -4.55
C PHE A 190 -6.69 16.00 -3.55
N TYR A 191 -6.96 16.18 -2.25
CA TYR A 191 -6.06 15.78 -1.16
C TYR A 191 -6.83 15.58 0.15
N GLY A 192 -6.11 15.10 1.18
CA GLY A 192 -6.68 14.67 2.46
C GLY A 192 -6.77 13.14 2.53
N PRO A 193 -6.94 12.56 3.74
CA PRO A 193 -7.01 11.10 3.93
C PRO A 193 -8.17 10.43 3.19
N GLU A 194 -9.24 11.17 2.89
CA GLU A 194 -10.42 10.70 2.15
C GLU A 194 -10.61 11.47 0.84
N CYS A 195 -9.56 12.12 0.31
CA CYS A 195 -9.62 13.00 -0.87
C CYS A 195 -10.74 14.06 -0.80
N GLU A 196 -11.07 14.48 0.43
CA GLU A 196 -12.20 15.34 0.75
C GLU A 196 -11.94 16.80 0.36
N HIS A 197 -10.67 17.22 0.34
CA HIS A 197 -10.26 18.58 0.02
C HIS A 197 -9.95 18.75 -1.46
N VAL A 198 -10.17 19.97 -1.96
CA VAL A 198 -9.84 20.37 -3.33
C VAL A 198 -8.71 21.38 -3.30
N VAL A 199 -7.72 21.22 -4.19
CA VAL A 199 -6.61 22.15 -4.37
C VAL A 199 -7.17 23.53 -4.77
N ARG A 200 -6.63 24.60 -4.18
CA ARG A 200 -7.02 26.00 -4.42
C ARG A 200 -5.87 26.76 -5.04
N CYS A 201 -6.16 27.58 -6.05
CA CYS A 201 -5.22 28.52 -6.64
C CYS A 201 -5.32 29.89 -5.96
N LYS A 202 -4.33 30.77 -6.21
CA LYS A 202 -4.37 32.17 -5.77
C LYS A 202 -5.64 32.86 -6.29
N ASN A 203 -6.31 33.64 -5.43
CA ASN A 203 -7.42 34.49 -5.85
C ASN A 203 -6.95 35.49 -6.92
N LEU A 204 -7.78 35.73 -7.93
CA LEU A 204 -7.53 36.70 -8.99
C LEU A 204 -8.42 37.92 -8.76
N HIS A 205 -7.79 39.10 -8.60
CA HIS A 205 -8.47 40.37 -8.36
C HIS A 205 -7.87 41.49 -9.25
N PRO A 206 -8.69 42.35 -9.90
CA PRO A 206 -10.16 42.36 -9.92
C PRO A 206 -10.75 41.05 -10.44
N GLY A 207 -11.95 40.70 -9.96
CA GLY A 207 -12.57 39.41 -10.26
C GLY A 207 -12.85 39.26 -11.76
N PRO A 208 -12.19 38.32 -12.47
CA PRO A 208 -12.52 38.00 -13.85
C PRO A 208 -13.89 37.30 -13.93
N ASP A 209 -14.41 37.08 -15.14
CA ASP A 209 -15.56 36.19 -15.31
C ASP A 209 -15.09 34.75 -15.05
N CYS A 210 -15.43 34.21 -13.87
CA CYS A 210 -14.90 32.94 -13.38
C CYS A 210 -15.99 31.90 -13.15
N SER A 211 -15.75 30.69 -13.66
CA SER A 211 -16.53 29.49 -13.33
C SER A 211 -15.81 28.65 -12.28
N HIS A 212 -16.55 28.19 -11.26
CA HIS A 212 -16.02 27.58 -10.04
C HIS A 212 -16.71 26.22 -9.74
N PRO A 213 -16.52 25.18 -10.56
CA PRO A 213 -17.26 23.93 -10.48
C PRO A 213 -17.00 23.13 -9.19
N LEU A 214 -15.85 23.35 -8.53
CA LEU A 214 -15.43 22.67 -7.30
C LEU A 214 -15.18 23.67 -6.14
N GLY A 215 -15.82 24.83 -6.20
CA GLY A 215 -15.64 25.94 -5.25
C GLY A 215 -14.72 27.05 -5.75
N GLU A 216 -14.78 28.21 -5.10
CA GLU A 216 -14.09 29.45 -5.53
C GLU A 216 -12.59 29.24 -5.71
N PHE A 217 -12.07 29.59 -6.87
CA PHE A 217 -10.65 29.45 -7.26
C PHE A 217 -10.05 28.05 -7.01
N SER A 218 -10.88 27.00 -6.88
CA SER A 218 -10.46 25.61 -6.75
C SER A 218 -10.00 25.02 -8.10
N TYR A 219 -9.37 23.84 -8.07
CA TYR A 219 -9.04 23.03 -9.24
C TYR A 219 -10.18 22.99 -10.28
N ASN A 220 -9.82 23.06 -11.56
CA ASN A 220 -10.75 23.22 -12.70
C ASN A 220 -11.62 24.49 -12.69
N SER A 221 -11.37 25.46 -11.81
CA SER A 221 -11.88 26.83 -12.03
C SER A 221 -11.26 27.41 -13.30
N THR A 222 -12.08 28.07 -14.11
CA THR A 222 -11.65 28.79 -15.32
C THR A 222 -12.04 30.25 -15.20
N CYS A 223 -11.11 31.17 -15.41
CA CYS A 223 -11.33 32.60 -15.34
C CYS A 223 -10.99 33.25 -16.69
N LYS A 224 -11.93 34.03 -17.22
CA LYS A 224 -11.79 34.77 -18.46
C LYS A 224 -11.55 36.26 -18.20
N PHE A 225 -10.54 36.80 -18.88
CA PHE A 225 -10.15 38.20 -18.84
C PHE A 225 -10.61 38.93 -20.10
N GLN A 226 -10.92 40.21 -19.95
CA GLN A 226 -11.27 41.11 -21.04
C GLN A 226 -10.83 42.52 -20.69
N CYS A 227 -10.18 43.21 -21.63
CA CYS A 227 -9.79 44.61 -21.48
C CYS A 227 -10.95 45.56 -21.80
N GLN A 228 -10.84 46.79 -21.31
CA GLN A 228 -11.72 47.88 -21.72
C GLN A 228 -11.45 48.25 -23.19
N GLU A 229 -12.45 48.84 -23.85
CA GLU A 229 -12.33 49.31 -25.23
C GLU A 229 -11.15 50.29 -25.38
N GLY A 230 -10.28 50.04 -26.37
CA GLY A 230 -9.06 50.80 -26.60
C GLY A 230 -7.77 50.19 -26.01
N PHE A 231 -7.85 49.09 -25.27
CA PHE A 231 -6.69 48.35 -24.74
C PHE A 231 -6.63 46.92 -25.30
N GLU A 232 -5.42 46.40 -25.55
CA GLU A 232 -5.18 45.03 -25.99
C GLU A 232 -4.70 44.13 -24.84
N LEU A 233 -5.18 42.88 -24.84
CA LEU A 233 -4.87 41.91 -23.80
C LEU A 233 -3.49 41.27 -24.04
N GLN A 234 -2.57 41.46 -23.11
CA GLN A 234 -1.22 40.89 -23.12
C GLN A 234 -1.19 39.61 -22.27
N GLY A 235 -1.44 38.46 -22.89
CA GLY A 235 -1.39 37.14 -22.26
C GLY A 235 -2.45 36.17 -22.79
N LEU A 236 -2.85 35.20 -21.96
CA LEU A 236 -3.98 34.32 -22.27
C LEU A 236 -5.29 34.97 -21.81
N ASP A 237 -6.33 34.91 -22.65
CA ASP A 237 -7.68 35.37 -22.33
C ASP A 237 -8.36 34.50 -21.28
N THR A 238 -8.01 33.21 -21.21
CA THR A 238 -8.58 32.24 -20.27
C THR A 238 -7.48 31.51 -19.51
N VAL A 239 -7.58 31.49 -18.18
CA VAL A 239 -6.70 30.72 -17.29
C VAL A 239 -7.47 29.67 -16.52
N GLN A 240 -6.85 28.51 -16.27
CA GLN A 240 -7.44 27.40 -15.51
C GLN A 240 -6.60 27.07 -14.28
N CYS A 241 -7.26 26.77 -13.15
CA CYS A 241 -6.60 26.32 -11.93
C CYS A 241 -6.20 24.84 -12.05
N LEU A 242 -4.90 24.56 -11.96
CA LEU A 242 -4.31 23.23 -12.12
C LEU A 242 -4.25 22.46 -10.79
N ALA A 243 -4.07 21.15 -10.88
CA ALA A 243 -3.87 20.26 -9.74
C ALA A 243 -2.66 20.61 -8.86
N SER A 244 -1.73 21.43 -9.37
CA SER A 244 -0.57 21.97 -8.64
C SER A 244 -0.86 23.20 -7.78
N GLY A 245 -2.08 23.74 -7.79
CA GLY A 245 -2.42 25.01 -7.12
C GLY A 245 -1.97 26.26 -7.87
N ASN A 246 -1.42 26.09 -9.08
CA ASN A 246 -1.07 27.20 -9.97
C ASN A 246 -2.09 27.36 -11.10
N TRP A 247 -2.22 28.58 -11.59
CA TRP A 247 -2.95 28.86 -12.84
C TRP A 247 -2.11 28.44 -14.06
N THR A 248 -2.76 28.13 -15.18
CA THR A 248 -2.09 27.82 -16.46
C THR A 248 -1.17 28.94 -16.97
N ALA A 249 -1.46 30.19 -16.63
CA ALA A 249 -0.62 31.35 -16.88
C ALA A 249 -0.73 32.38 -15.75
N ALA A 250 0.10 33.42 -15.80
CA ALA A 250 -0.12 34.63 -15.00
C ALA A 250 -1.42 35.34 -15.43
N ALA A 251 -1.93 36.25 -14.59
CA ALA A 251 -3.01 37.13 -15.03
C ALA A 251 -2.47 38.03 -16.15
N PRO A 252 -3.21 38.19 -17.26
CA PRO A 252 -2.81 39.07 -18.36
C PRO A 252 -2.90 40.54 -17.97
N GLU A 253 -2.14 41.37 -18.68
CA GLU A 253 -2.19 42.83 -18.54
C GLU A 253 -3.00 43.45 -19.71
N CYS A 254 -3.49 44.67 -19.54
CA CYS A 254 -4.14 45.45 -20.59
C CYS A 254 -3.26 46.65 -20.92
N ALA A 255 -2.86 46.78 -22.19
CA ALA A 255 -1.92 47.79 -22.67
C ALA A 255 -2.45 48.57 -23.88
#